data_AF-A0A7W1HLG1-F1
#
_entry.id   AF-A0A7W1HLG1-F1
#
_cell.length_a   1.000
_cell.length_b   1.000
_cell.length_c   1.000
_cell.angle_alpha   90.00
_cell.angle_beta   90.00
_cell.angle_gamma   90.00
#
_symmetry.space_group_name_H-M   'P 1'
#
loop_
_entity.id
_entity.type
_entity.pdbx_description
1 polymer ?
#
loop_
_entity_poly.entity_id
_entity_poly.type
_entity_poly.pdbx_seq_one_letter_code
_entity_poly.pdbx_strand_id
1 'polypeptide(L)' 'VFQPYQMVKDHRTGAETSNVQAVMDGDIDLFIQAKLRGQKATQGEGASDVA' A
#
# COMPACT_ATOMS: atom_id res chain seq x y z
N VAL A 1 6.66 15.59 13.27
CA VAL A 1 6.33 16.37 12.05
C VAL A 1 6.49 15.44 10.86
N PHE A 2 5.43 15.22 10.10
CA PHE A 2 5.46 14.32 8.94
C PHE A 2 5.78 15.07 7.64
N GLN A 3 6.29 14.34 6.64
CA GLN A 3 6.76 14.84 5.35
C GLN A 3 5.60 15.22 4.41
N PRO A 4 5.82 16.12 3.42
CA PRO A 4 4.76 16.70 2.57
C PRO A 4 4.04 15.70 1.65
N TYR A 5 4.55 14.47 1.50
CA TYR A 5 3.86 13.38 0.80
C TYR A 5 3.82 12.17 1.71
N GLN A 6 2.64 11.88 2.25
CA GLN A 6 2.42 10.73 3.11
C GLN A 6 1.56 9.71 2.37
N MET A 7 2.10 8.52 2.18
CA MET A 7 1.36 7.37 1.66
C MET A 7 1.83 6.13 2.39
N VAL A 8 0.88 5.30 2.82
CA VAL A 8 1.17 3.99 3.40
C VAL A 8 0.96 2.95 2.31
N LYS A 9 1.98 2.16 2.03
CA LYS A 9 1.95 1.06 1.07
C LYS A 9 2.28 -0.25 1.78
N ASP A 10 1.38 -1.22 1.70
CA ASP A 10 1.66 -2.59 2.12
C ASP A 10 2.29 -3.35 0.95
N HIS A 11 3.60 -3.55 1.01
CA HIS A 11 4.38 -4.26 -0.01
C HIS A 11 4.03 -5.74 -0.14
N ARG A 12 3.28 -6.33 0.79
CA ARG A 12 2.90 -7.75 0.76
C ARG A 12 1.65 -7.97 -0.07
N THR A 13 0.69 -7.05 0.03
CA THR A 13 -0.64 -7.15 -0.60
C THR A 13 -0.79 -6.20 -1.79
N GLY A 14 0.03 -5.16 -1.88
CA GLY A 14 -0.08 -4.10 -2.87
C GLY A 14 -1.12 -3.04 -2.50
N ALA A 15 -1.78 -3.14 -1.34
CA ALA A 15 -2.72 -2.15 -0.86
C ALA A 15 -2.01 -0.85 -0.47
N GLU A 16 -2.55 0.29 -0.87
CA GLU A 16 -2.00 1.61 -0.57
C GLU A 16 -3.09 2.62 -0.22
N THR A 17 -2.76 3.57 0.65
CA THR A 17 -3.65 4.66 1.08
C THR A 17 -2.86 5.95 1.34
N SER A 18 -3.45 7.07 0.97
CA SER A 18 -2.92 8.41 1.28
C SER A 18 -3.34 8.91 2.66
N ASN A 19 -4.33 8.28 3.30
CA ASN A 19 -4.81 8.69 4.62
C ASN A 19 -3.95 8.08 5.74
N VAL A 20 -2.77 8.65 5.95
CA VAL A 20 -1.80 8.13 6.92
C VAL A 20 -2.23 8.34 8.37
N GLN A 21 -2.97 9.41 8.67
CA GLN A 21 -3.45 9.66 10.03
C GLN A 21 -4.42 8.56 10.48
N ALA A 22 -5.42 8.21 9.66
CA ALA A 22 -6.35 7.14 10.00
C ALA A 22 -5.65 5.80 10.25
N VAL A 23 -4.63 5.47 9.46
CA VAL A 23 -3.83 4.26 9.67
C VAL A 23 -3.09 4.28 11.01
N MET A 24 -2.52 5.43 11.39
CA MET A 24 -1.85 5.59 12.68
C MET A 24 -2.83 5.60 13.86
N ASP A 25 -4.07 6.04 13.62
CA ASP A 25 -5.19 5.97 14.58
C ASP A 25 -5.80 4.56 14.69
N GLY A 26 -5.37 3.61 13.86
CA GLY A 26 -5.73 2.19 13.95
C GLY A 26 -6.63 1.66 12.83
N ASP A 27 -6.94 2.45 11.80
CA ASP A 27 -7.72 2.04 10.63
C ASP A 27 -6.86 1.18 9.68
N ILE A 28 -6.60 -0.08 10.10
CA ILE A 28 -5.79 -1.06 9.36
C ILE A 28 -6.62 -2.18 8.72
N ASP A 29 -7.95 -2.08 8.79
CA ASP A 29 -8.88 -3.09 8.28
C ASP A 29 -8.69 -3.33 6.79
N LEU A 30 -8.39 -2.28 6.02
CA LEU A 30 -8.04 -2.37 4.60
C LEU A 30 -6.90 -3.37 4.35
N PHE A 31 -5.83 -3.30 5.14
CA PHE A 31 -4.65 -4.15 4.99
C PHE A 31 -4.89 -5.57 5.48
N ILE A 32 -5.63 -5.72 6.57
CA ILE A 32 -6.00 -7.03 7.12
C ILE A 32 -6.87 -7.79 6.11
N GLN A 33 -7.93 -7.14 5.61
CA GLN A 33 -8.81 -7.75 4.62
C GLN A 33 -8.07 -8.07 3.33
N ALA A 34 -7.20 -7.17 2.85
CA ALA A 34 -6.36 -7.43 1.69
C ALA A 34 -5.53 -8.71 1.85
N LYS A 35 -4.92 -8.90 3.03
CA LYS A 35 -4.13 -10.11 3.32
C LYS A 35 -5.00 -11.37 3.41
N LEU A 36 -6.15 -11.29 4.07
CA LEU A 36 -7.07 -12.41 4.22
C LEU A 36 -7.71 -12.84 2.90
N ARG A 37 -7.96 -11.90 1.99
CA ARG A 37 -8.41 -12.17 0.62
C ARG A 37 -7.32 -12.80 -0.26
N GLY A 38 -6.12 -12.98 0.26
CA GLY A 38 -4.99 -13.55 -0.47
C GLY A 38 -4.42 -12.61 -1.52
N GLN A 39 -4.69 -11.29 -1.43
CA GLN A 39 -4.08 -10.32 -2.32
C GLN A 39 -2.57 -10.37 -2.13
N LYS A 40 -1.87 -10.52 -3.25
CA LYS A 40 -0.42 -10.41 -3.32
C LYS A 40 -0.12 -9.12 -4.05
N ALA A 41 0.90 -8.41 -3.60
CA ALA A 41 1.41 -7.28 -4.35
C ALA A 41 1.79 -7.77 -5.75
N THR A 42 1.00 -7.36 -6.74
CA THR A 42 1.40 -7.48 -8.14
C THR A 42 2.58 -6.53 -8.30
N GLN A 43 3.79 -7.08 -8.45
CA GLN A 43 4.94 -6.28 -8.84
C GLN A 43 4.57 -5.68 -10.20
N GLY A 44 4.26 -4.38 -10.20
CA GLY A 44 4.18 -3.63 -11.43
C GLY A 44 5.51 -3.77 -12.15
N GLU A 45 5.45 -4.38 -13.32
CA GLU A 45 6.48 -4.38 -14.35
C GLU A 45 6.98 -2.95 -14.54
N GLY A 46 8.14 -2.65 -13.96
CA GLY A 46 8.88 -1.44 -14.24
C GLY A 46 9.80 -1.69 -15.43
N ALA A 47 9.30 -1.39 -16.63
CA ALA A 47 10.05 -0.98 -17.81
C ALA A 47 11.24 -1.85 -18.25
N SER A 48 10.96 -2.84 -19.09
CA SER A 48 11.91 -3.31 -20.12
C SER A 48 11.22 -3.33 -21.48
N ASP A 49 10.90 -2.17 -22.03
CA ASP A 49 10.57 -2.06 -23.46
C ASP A 49 10.84 -0.62 -23.97
N VAL A 50 12.13 -0.30 -24.02
CA VAL A 50 12.69 0.72 -24.92
C VAL A 50 13.98 0.13 -25.47
N ALA A 51 13.82 -0.75 -26.45
CA ALA A 51 14.84 -1.18 -27.40
C ALA A 51 14.32 -0.88 -28.81
#